data_AF-A0A6B3UFD9-F1
#
_entry.id   AF-A0A6B3UFD9-F1
#
_cell.length_a   1.000
_cell.length_b   1.000
_cell.length_c   1.000
_cell.angle_alpha   90.00
_cell.angle_beta   90.00
_cell.angle_gamma   90.00
#
_symmetry.space_group_name_H-M   'P 1'
#
loop_
_entity.id
_entity.type
_entity.pdbx_description
1 polymer ?
#
loop_
_entity_poly.entity_id
_entity_poly.type
_entity_poly.pdbx_seq_one_letter_code
_entity_poly.pdbx_strand_id
1 'polypeptide(L)'
;MRAAVALACLLFVTVDTCASASAPLPTPKRPPTPSPAGLVPLPCDGSEPLRPAHGFYCLGDRNYVTPQARQAIIRTARAVHKAYPDTVVTFMDASWPSGKKPFPPHLSHGDGRQIDLALFYESKDGRRLPKPPGSINGYEDFEPRPVAEPDPCPGKWKHRRPDPPKSRTWRLDEGRSEFLTRTLIKEGQVRRVLIEPHLEKRFGLWGNAKARFQGCHAARHDDHLHVDFR
;
A
#
# COMPACT_ATOMS: atom_id res chain seq x y z
N MET A 1 59.83 -0.65 43.66
CA MET A 1 58.64 -1.29 43.05
C MET A 1 57.56 -0.23 42.89
N ARG A 2 57.27 0.22 41.66
CA ARG A 2 56.29 1.27 41.36
C ARG A 2 54.96 0.61 41.01
N ALA A 3 53.91 0.87 41.78
CA ALA A 3 52.55 0.45 41.47
C ALA A 3 51.91 1.48 40.52
N ALA A 4 51.50 1.05 39.34
CA ALA A 4 50.77 1.85 38.37
C ALA A 4 49.27 1.78 38.68
N VAL A 5 48.66 2.95 38.90
CA VAL A 5 47.20 3.10 39.01
C VAL A 5 46.66 3.25 37.58
N ALA A 6 45.88 2.26 37.13
CA ALA A 6 45.18 2.32 35.85
C ALA A 6 43.84 3.06 36.03
N LEU A 7 43.75 4.26 35.47
CA LEU A 7 42.52 5.05 35.41
C LEU A 7 41.69 4.57 34.22
N ALA A 8 40.59 3.87 34.48
CA ALA A 8 39.65 3.46 33.46
C ALA A 8 38.72 4.64 33.09
N CYS A 9 38.94 5.26 31.94
CA CYS A 9 37.99 6.19 31.33
C CYS A 9 36.79 5.42 30.76
N LEU A 10 35.64 5.48 31.43
CA LEU A 10 34.36 5.10 30.82
C LEU A 10 33.96 6.18 29.80
N LEU A 11 34.10 5.86 28.52
CA LEU A 11 33.50 6.61 27.42
C LEU A 11 32.00 6.26 27.36
N PHE A 12 31.15 7.17 27.84
CA PHE A 12 29.73 7.14 27.57
C PHE A 12 29.50 7.51 26.10
N VAL A 13 29.21 6.52 25.25
CA VAL A 13 28.70 6.75 23.90
C VAL A 13 27.21 7.03 24.01
N THR A 14 26.83 8.30 24.04
CA THR A 14 25.44 8.71 23.83
C THR A 14 25.12 8.53 22.34
N VAL A 15 24.28 7.55 22.03
CA VAL A 15 23.64 7.43 20.71
C VAL A 15 22.63 8.57 20.57
N ASP A 16 23.06 9.67 19.95
CA ASP A 16 22.16 10.71 19.46
C ASP A 16 21.32 10.14 18.31
N THR A 17 20.10 9.72 18.62
CA THR A 17 19.08 9.45 17.60
C THR A 17 18.56 10.78 17.07
N CYS A 18 19.14 11.26 15.97
CA CYS A 18 18.49 12.27 15.13
C CYS A 18 17.23 11.66 14.52
N ALA A 19 16.10 11.77 15.22
CA ALA A 19 14.80 11.63 14.60
C ALA A 19 14.60 12.83 13.66
N SER A 20 14.84 12.64 12.36
CA SER A 20 14.42 13.61 11.35
C SER A 20 12.91 13.79 11.47
N ALA A 21 12.47 14.93 12.00
CA ALA A 21 11.08 15.31 11.99
C ALA A 21 10.66 15.49 10.52
N SER A 22 9.76 14.64 10.04
CA SER A 22 9.10 14.80 8.74
C SER A 22 8.48 16.18 8.65
N ALA A 23 8.63 16.84 7.49
CA ALA A 23 8.02 18.15 7.26
C ALA A 23 6.49 18.09 7.45
N PRO A 24 5.85 19.12 8.02
CA PRO A 24 4.40 19.16 8.18
C PRO A 24 3.70 19.05 6.83
N LEU A 25 2.64 18.23 6.76
CA LEU A 25 1.79 18.16 5.56
C LEU A 25 1.08 19.51 5.31
N PRO A 26 0.91 19.92 4.05
CA PRO A 26 0.17 21.14 3.74
C PRO A 26 -1.27 21.04 4.23
N THR A 27 -1.82 22.15 4.71
CA THR A 27 -3.21 22.23 5.20
C THR A 27 -4.19 21.79 4.11
N PRO A 28 -5.20 20.96 4.44
CA PRO A 28 -6.14 20.45 3.45
C PRO A 28 -6.91 21.60 2.78
N LYS A 29 -6.98 21.57 1.45
CA LYS A 29 -7.90 22.43 0.69
C LYS A 29 -9.35 22.14 1.08
N ARG A 30 -10.26 23.08 0.74
CA ARG A 30 -11.72 22.99 0.92
C ARG A 30 -12.23 21.55 0.71
N PRO A 31 -13.21 21.07 1.52
CA PRO A 31 -13.77 19.73 1.37
C PRO A 31 -14.13 19.42 -0.09
N PRO A 32 -13.91 18.19 -0.57
CA PRO A 32 -14.18 17.85 -1.96
C PRO A 32 -15.68 17.96 -2.24
N THR A 33 -16.02 18.51 -3.41
CA THR A 33 -17.40 18.53 -3.91
C THR A 33 -17.81 17.12 -4.34
N PRO A 34 -18.93 16.57 -3.86
CA PRO A 34 -19.44 15.29 -4.33
C PRO A 34 -19.88 15.33 -5.81
N SER A 35 -19.69 14.22 -6.52
CA SER A 35 -20.29 13.99 -7.83
C SER A 35 -21.81 13.76 -7.73
N PRO A 36 -22.56 13.76 -8.85
CA PRO A 36 -23.98 13.40 -8.83
C PRO A 36 -24.27 12.00 -8.27
N ALA A 37 -23.29 11.09 -8.31
CA ALA A 37 -23.38 9.76 -7.71
C ALA A 37 -23.05 9.75 -6.19
N GLY A 38 -22.80 10.91 -5.59
CA GLY A 38 -22.43 11.04 -4.17
C GLY A 38 -20.98 10.64 -3.86
N LEU A 39 -20.15 10.42 -4.89
CA LEU A 39 -18.74 10.05 -4.72
C LEU A 39 -17.87 11.30 -4.59
N VAL A 40 -16.74 11.18 -3.89
CA VAL A 40 -15.78 12.26 -3.69
C VAL A 40 -14.39 11.83 -4.15
N PRO A 41 -13.58 12.74 -4.73
CA PRO A 41 -12.21 12.42 -5.12
C PRO A 41 -11.30 12.23 -3.89
N LEU A 42 -10.37 11.29 -4.01
CA LEU A 42 -9.21 11.21 -3.14
C LEU A 42 -8.28 12.41 -3.38
N PRO A 43 -7.58 12.90 -2.33
CA PRO A 43 -6.64 14.01 -2.47
C PRO A 43 -5.49 13.63 -3.43
N CYS A 44 -5.16 14.56 -4.32
CA CYS A 44 -4.05 14.45 -5.28
C CYS A 44 -3.03 15.59 -5.14
N ASP A 45 -3.19 16.43 -4.11
CA ASP A 45 -2.44 17.68 -3.91
C ASP A 45 -1.36 17.57 -2.83
N GLY A 46 -1.15 16.36 -2.27
CA GLY A 46 -0.18 16.14 -1.20
C GLY A 46 -0.61 16.62 0.18
N SER A 47 -1.89 17.03 0.37
CA SER A 47 -2.43 17.42 1.67
C SER A 47 -2.58 16.28 2.68
N GLU A 48 -2.39 15.04 2.24
CA GLU A 48 -2.43 13.83 3.03
C GLU A 48 -1.23 12.95 2.69
N PRO A 49 -0.82 12.00 3.55
CA PRO A 49 0.23 11.03 3.24
C PRO A 49 -0.32 9.92 2.31
N LEU A 50 -1.02 10.35 1.27
CA LEU A 50 -1.72 9.56 0.26
C LEU A 50 -1.48 10.23 -1.10
N ARG A 51 -1.20 9.43 -2.13
CA ARG A 51 -0.99 9.95 -3.48
C ARG A 51 -1.38 8.94 -4.55
N PRO A 52 -1.65 9.39 -5.79
CA PRO A 52 -1.78 8.47 -6.91
C PRO A 52 -0.43 7.88 -7.30
N ALA A 53 -0.42 6.64 -7.82
CA ALA A 53 0.75 6.07 -8.46
C ALA A 53 1.21 6.92 -9.66
N HIS A 54 0.25 7.47 -10.42
CA HIS A 54 0.46 8.36 -11.55
C HIS A 54 -0.58 9.48 -11.63
N GLY A 55 -0.22 10.63 -12.20
CA GLY A 55 -1.14 11.77 -12.36
C GLY A 55 -2.42 11.46 -13.14
N PHE A 56 -2.42 10.43 -14.01
CA PHE A 56 -3.58 10.06 -14.82
C PHE A 56 -4.76 9.58 -13.97
N TYR A 57 -4.52 9.05 -12.76
CA TYR A 57 -5.61 8.64 -11.88
C TYR A 57 -6.46 9.83 -11.44
N CYS A 58 -5.83 11.01 -11.29
CA CYS A 58 -6.52 12.23 -10.92
C CYS A 58 -7.04 12.97 -12.16
N LEU A 59 -6.22 13.08 -13.22
CA LEU A 59 -6.61 13.76 -14.46
C LEU A 59 -7.72 13.04 -15.23
N GLY A 60 -7.78 11.71 -15.10
CA GLY A 60 -8.78 10.86 -15.74
C GLY A 60 -9.95 10.51 -14.83
N ASP A 61 -10.12 11.20 -13.71
CA ASP A 61 -11.21 11.00 -12.76
C ASP A 61 -11.37 9.54 -12.29
N ARG A 62 -10.25 8.84 -12.02
CA ARG A 62 -10.22 7.43 -11.61
C ARG A 62 -10.07 7.25 -10.10
N ASN A 63 -10.16 8.34 -9.34
CA ASN A 63 -9.86 8.44 -7.91
C ASN A 63 -11.10 8.73 -7.04
N TYR A 64 -12.31 8.43 -7.52
CA TYR A 64 -13.54 8.68 -6.77
C TYR A 64 -13.91 7.50 -5.88
N VAL A 65 -14.32 7.80 -4.65
CA VAL A 65 -14.75 6.83 -3.64
C VAL A 65 -15.96 7.36 -2.86
N THR A 66 -16.62 6.52 -2.06
CA THR A 66 -17.62 7.03 -1.10
C THR A 66 -16.95 7.93 -0.05
N PRO A 67 -17.67 8.89 0.55
CA PRO A 67 -17.12 9.73 1.62
C PRO A 67 -16.53 8.92 2.79
N GLN A 68 -17.16 7.81 3.16
CA GLN A 68 -16.72 6.91 4.22
C GLN A 68 -15.41 6.20 3.84
N ALA A 69 -15.31 5.70 2.61
CA ALA A 69 -14.08 5.09 2.08
C ALA A 69 -12.94 6.13 2.05
N ARG A 70 -13.20 7.36 1.60
CA ARG A 70 -12.20 8.45 1.60
C ARG A 70 -11.62 8.67 3.00
N GLN A 71 -12.48 8.79 4.01
CA GLN A 71 -12.04 9.00 5.38
C GLN A 71 -11.25 7.80 5.92
N ALA A 72 -11.68 6.57 5.64
CA ALA A 72 -11.00 5.35 6.04
C ALA A 72 -9.59 5.24 5.43
N ILE A 73 -9.44 5.57 4.15
CA ILE A 73 -8.13 5.56 3.45
C ILE A 73 -7.22 6.64 4.04
N ILE A 74 -7.73 7.85 4.27
CA ILE A 74 -6.93 8.94 4.87
C ILE A 74 -6.47 8.58 6.29
N ARG A 75 -7.35 8.02 7.13
CA ARG A 75 -6.96 7.53 8.46
C ARG A 75 -5.90 6.45 8.39
N THR A 76 -6.06 5.49 7.48
CA THR A 76 -5.08 4.43 7.23
C THR A 76 -3.74 5.03 6.82
N ALA A 77 -3.74 5.95 5.86
CA ALA A 77 -2.53 6.62 5.37
C ALA A 77 -1.80 7.38 6.47
N ARG A 78 -2.54 8.12 7.31
CA ARG A 78 -1.97 8.83 8.48
C ARG A 78 -1.40 7.88 9.52
N ALA A 79 -2.05 6.73 9.76
CA ALA A 79 -1.53 5.72 10.67
C ALA A 79 -0.24 5.09 10.15
N VAL A 80 -0.17 4.78 8.84
CA VAL A 80 1.06 4.30 8.18
C VAL A 80 2.18 5.32 8.30
N HIS A 81 1.90 6.58 7.97
CA HIS A 81 2.88 7.67 8.07
C HIS A 81 3.38 7.87 9.49
N LYS A 82 2.50 7.77 10.50
CA LYS A 82 2.87 7.88 11.91
C LYS A 82 3.79 6.74 12.36
N ALA A 83 3.52 5.51 11.91
CA ALA A 83 4.32 4.34 12.28
C ALA A 83 5.63 4.24 11.49
N TYR A 84 5.62 4.72 10.24
CA TYR A 84 6.77 4.77 9.35
C TYR A 84 6.89 6.18 8.78
N PRO A 85 7.63 7.08 9.45
CA PRO A 85 7.83 8.45 8.99
C PRO A 85 8.24 8.51 7.52
N ASP A 86 7.75 9.54 6.83
CA ASP A 86 7.91 9.78 5.38
C ASP A 86 7.26 8.74 4.45
N THR A 87 6.56 7.75 4.99
CA THR A 87 5.80 6.80 4.16
C THR A 87 4.51 7.44 3.66
N VAL A 88 4.27 7.31 2.35
CA VAL A 88 3.07 7.81 1.65
C VAL A 88 2.38 6.63 0.99
N VAL A 89 1.12 6.37 1.38
CA VAL A 89 0.30 5.33 0.74
C VAL A 89 0.04 5.71 -0.71
N THR A 90 0.19 4.76 -1.62
CA THR A 90 0.02 5.00 -3.05
C THR A 90 -1.22 4.28 -3.54
N PHE A 91 -2.17 5.01 -4.12
CA PHE A 91 -3.40 4.46 -4.70
C PHE A 91 -3.34 4.37 -6.22
N MET A 92 -4.09 3.43 -6.77
CA MET A 92 -4.27 3.18 -8.20
C MET A 92 -5.74 3.38 -8.57
N ASP A 93 -6.40 2.42 -9.23
CA ASP A 93 -7.78 2.59 -9.64
C ASP A 93 -8.73 2.62 -8.44
N ALA A 94 -9.70 3.52 -8.47
CA ALA A 94 -10.83 3.55 -7.57
C ALA A 94 -12.14 3.49 -8.37
N SER A 95 -12.72 4.63 -8.73
CA SER A 95 -13.93 4.70 -9.55
C SER A 95 -13.97 5.99 -10.35
N TRP A 96 -14.86 6.02 -11.36
CA TRP A 96 -15.30 7.25 -12.00
C TRP A 96 -16.28 8.03 -11.11
N PRO A 97 -16.42 9.35 -11.30
CA PRO A 97 -17.42 10.17 -10.63
C PRO A 97 -18.86 9.71 -10.92
N SER A 98 -19.07 8.97 -12.02
CA SER A 98 -20.37 8.47 -12.43
C SER A 98 -20.94 7.34 -11.56
N GLY A 99 -20.11 6.68 -10.74
CA GLY A 99 -20.59 5.60 -9.86
C GLY A 99 -20.97 4.30 -10.60
N LYS A 100 -20.56 4.13 -11.86
CA LYS A 100 -20.99 3.01 -12.72
C LYS A 100 -20.02 1.83 -12.70
N LYS A 101 -20.57 0.61 -12.58
CA LYS A 101 -19.87 -0.68 -12.78
C LYS A 101 -20.21 -1.32 -14.14
N PRO A 102 -19.31 -2.16 -14.69
CA PRO A 102 -17.92 -2.33 -14.26
C PRO A 102 -17.09 -1.08 -14.57
N PHE A 103 -15.88 -1.01 -14.02
CA PHE A 103 -14.88 0.01 -14.35
C PHE A 103 -13.73 -0.70 -15.08
N PRO A 104 -13.83 -0.92 -16.41
CA PRO A 104 -12.83 -1.70 -17.14
C PRO A 104 -11.39 -1.22 -16.90
N PRO A 105 -10.43 -2.15 -16.75
CA PRO A 105 -10.57 -3.61 -16.89
C PRO A 105 -11.15 -4.32 -15.64
N HIS A 106 -11.43 -3.57 -14.57
CA HIS A 106 -11.91 -4.10 -13.29
C HIS A 106 -13.40 -4.40 -13.30
N LEU A 107 -13.76 -5.60 -12.85
CA LEU A 107 -15.16 -6.02 -12.77
C LEU A 107 -15.88 -5.48 -11.51
N SER A 108 -15.12 -5.23 -10.45
CA SER A 108 -15.66 -4.80 -9.15
C SER A 108 -15.71 -3.29 -8.99
N HIS A 109 -14.71 -2.55 -9.44
CA HIS A 109 -14.63 -1.09 -9.28
C HIS A 109 -15.80 -0.37 -9.96
N GLY A 110 -16.03 0.89 -9.57
CA GLY A 110 -16.95 1.80 -10.24
C GLY A 110 -17.95 2.50 -9.33
N ASP A 111 -18.34 1.88 -8.20
CA ASP A 111 -19.33 2.45 -7.24
C ASP A 111 -18.68 3.16 -6.05
N GLY A 112 -17.38 3.42 -6.11
CA GLY A 112 -16.62 4.09 -5.05
C GLY A 112 -16.33 3.24 -3.82
N ARG A 113 -16.63 1.93 -3.84
CA ARG A 113 -16.34 1.01 -2.73
C ARG A 113 -15.08 0.19 -2.90
N GLN A 114 -14.42 0.22 -4.05
CA GLN A 114 -13.17 -0.49 -4.28
C GLN A 114 -12.04 0.47 -4.63
N ILE A 115 -10.85 0.14 -4.14
CA ILE A 115 -9.61 0.84 -4.47
C ILE A 115 -8.44 -0.13 -4.46
N ASP A 116 -7.52 0.06 -5.39
CA ASP A 116 -6.25 -0.64 -5.38
C ASP A 116 -5.18 0.24 -4.72
N LEU A 117 -4.46 -0.34 -3.76
CA LEU A 117 -3.35 0.32 -3.04
C LEU A 117 -2.07 -0.46 -3.28
N ALA A 118 -1.03 0.21 -3.76
CA ALA A 118 0.25 -0.44 -4.01
C ALA A 118 0.90 -0.94 -2.71
N LEU A 119 1.61 -2.07 -2.81
CA LEU A 119 2.51 -2.51 -1.76
C LEU A 119 3.73 -1.58 -1.67
N PHE A 120 4.48 -1.69 -0.57
CA PHE A 120 5.72 -0.94 -0.39
C PHE A 120 6.92 -1.76 -0.82
N TYR A 121 7.90 -1.07 -1.38
CA TYR A 121 9.14 -1.69 -1.87
C TYR A 121 10.35 -0.95 -1.32
N GLU A 122 11.47 -1.66 -1.29
CA GLU A 122 12.79 -1.16 -0.93
C GLU A 122 13.84 -1.71 -1.89
N SER A 123 14.97 -1.01 -2.03
CA SER A 123 16.11 -1.57 -2.76
C SER A 123 16.73 -2.73 -1.99
N LYS A 124 17.54 -3.53 -2.68
CA LYS A 124 18.22 -4.70 -2.09
C LYS A 124 19.16 -4.36 -0.91
N ASP A 125 19.59 -3.11 -0.79
CA ASP A 125 20.37 -2.59 0.33
C ASP A 125 19.51 -2.06 1.51
N GLY A 126 18.17 -2.13 1.41
CA GLY A 126 17.24 -1.70 2.46
C GLY A 126 16.80 -0.24 2.40
N ARG A 127 17.17 0.51 1.36
CA ARG A 127 16.62 1.87 1.19
C ARG A 127 15.18 1.82 0.68
N ARG A 128 14.27 2.42 1.46
CA ARG A 128 12.85 2.56 1.11
C ARG A 128 12.70 3.25 -0.25
N LEU A 129 11.90 2.65 -1.12
CA LEU A 129 11.51 3.30 -2.36
C LEU A 129 10.31 4.22 -2.09
N PRO A 130 10.28 5.41 -2.73
CA PRO A 130 9.14 6.29 -2.59
C PRO A 130 7.92 5.64 -3.25
N LYS A 131 8.06 5.17 -4.49
CA LYS A 131 6.99 4.61 -5.33
C LYS A 131 7.25 3.14 -5.65
N PRO A 132 6.23 2.40 -6.10
CA PRO A 132 6.43 1.14 -6.80
C PRO A 132 7.48 1.29 -7.93
N PRO A 133 8.45 0.35 -8.04
CA PRO A 133 9.67 0.52 -8.81
C PRO A 133 9.57 0.35 -10.32
N GLY A 134 8.69 -0.51 -10.81
CA GLY A 134 8.64 -0.94 -12.21
C GLY A 134 7.52 -0.31 -13.01
N SER A 135 6.57 0.35 -12.34
CA SER A 135 5.29 0.65 -12.95
C SER A 135 5.01 2.14 -13.18
N ILE A 136 4.72 2.51 -14.43
CA ILE A 136 4.18 3.84 -14.77
C ILE A 136 2.84 4.08 -14.07
N ASN A 137 2.05 3.03 -13.82
CA ASN A 137 0.70 3.12 -13.25
C ASN A 137 0.55 2.48 -11.85
N GLY A 138 1.58 1.84 -11.30
CA GLY A 138 1.56 1.16 -10.01
C GLY A 138 1.23 -0.34 -10.04
N TYR A 139 0.86 -0.93 -11.18
CA TYR A 139 0.66 -2.39 -11.33
C TYR A 139 1.91 -3.11 -11.89
N GLU A 140 1.95 -4.42 -11.74
CA GLU A 140 2.96 -5.35 -12.31
C GLU A 140 4.31 -5.41 -11.57
N ASP A 141 4.43 -4.72 -10.44
CA ASP A 141 5.54 -4.88 -9.49
C ASP A 141 5.39 -6.14 -8.62
N PHE A 142 5.02 -7.28 -9.23
CA PHE A 142 4.63 -8.49 -8.52
C PHE A 142 5.74 -8.99 -7.59
N GLU A 143 5.38 -9.34 -6.37
CA GLU A 143 6.23 -10.05 -5.45
C GLU A 143 6.04 -11.57 -5.63
N PRO A 144 7.05 -12.31 -6.12
CA PRO A 144 6.90 -13.74 -6.39
C PRO A 144 6.75 -14.55 -5.11
N ARG A 145 5.89 -15.57 -5.14
CA ARG A 145 5.83 -16.59 -4.09
C ARG A 145 7.17 -17.36 -3.99
N PRO A 146 7.52 -17.90 -2.81
CA PRO A 146 8.63 -18.85 -2.70
C PRO A 146 8.41 -20.07 -3.60
N VAL A 147 9.47 -20.55 -4.28
CA VAL A 147 9.38 -21.68 -5.23
C VAL A 147 8.82 -22.96 -4.58
N ALA A 148 9.11 -23.16 -3.30
CA ALA A 148 8.63 -24.31 -2.53
C ALA A 148 7.12 -24.25 -2.22
N GLU A 149 6.46 -23.10 -2.39
CA GLU A 149 5.03 -22.96 -2.14
C GLU A 149 4.21 -23.35 -3.40
N PRO A 150 3.13 -24.14 -3.24
CA PRO A 150 2.24 -24.46 -4.34
C PRO A 150 1.69 -23.20 -5.01
N ASP A 151 1.55 -23.25 -6.34
CA ASP A 151 0.78 -22.24 -7.07
C ASP A 151 -0.69 -22.37 -6.66
N PRO A 152 -1.35 -21.31 -6.14
CA PRO A 152 -2.76 -21.39 -5.78
C PRO A 152 -3.68 -21.54 -7.00
N CYS A 153 -3.19 -21.25 -8.21
CA CYS A 153 -3.97 -21.19 -9.45
C CYS A 153 -3.29 -21.83 -10.66
N PRO A 154 -2.91 -23.12 -10.59
CA PRO A 154 -2.22 -23.79 -11.68
C PRO A 154 -3.07 -23.78 -12.95
N GLY A 155 -2.48 -23.33 -14.07
CA GLY A 155 -3.18 -23.36 -15.37
C GLY A 155 -4.06 -22.15 -15.71
N LYS A 156 -4.07 -21.09 -14.88
CA LYS A 156 -5.07 -20.01 -15.02
C LYS A 156 -4.50 -18.73 -15.64
N TRP A 157 -4.95 -18.40 -16.84
CA TRP A 157 -4.42 -17.32 -17.69
C TRP A 157 -4.36 -15.94 -17.02
N LYS A 158 -5.41 -15.51 -16.30
CA LYS A 158 -5.48 -14.18 -15.67
C LYS A 158 -4.51 -14.01 -14.51
N HIS A 159 -4.15 -15.11 -13.85
CA HIS A 159 -3.20 -15.13 -12.72
C HIS A 159 -1.74 -15.31 -13.21
N ARG A 160 -1.52 -15.72 -14.47
CA ARG A 160 -0.21 -16.02 -15.08
C ARG A 160 0.61 -14.80 -15.52
N ARG A 161 0.40 -13.62 -14.95
CA ARG A 161 1.27 -12.47 -15.25
C ARG A 161 2.71 -12.80 -14.81
N PRO A 162 3.73 -12.51 -15.65
CA PRO A 162 5.10 -12.91 -15.37
C PRO A 162 5.64 -12.23 -14.12
N ASP A 163 6.49 -12.95 -13.37
CA ASP A 163 7.26 -12.35 -12.30
C ASP A 163 8.27 -11.32 -12.87
N PRO A 164 8.61 -10.27 -12.11
CA PRO A 164 9.68 -9.36 -12.50
C PRO A 164 11.02 -10.11 -12.68
N PRO A 165 11.97 -9.55 -13.46
CA PRO A 165 13.27 -10.19 -13.67
C PRO A 165 13.97 -10.50 -12.34
N LYS A 166 14.62 -11.67 -12.23
CA LYS A 166 15.43 -12.03 -11.04
C LYS A 166 16.53 -11.00 -10.74
N SER A 167 16.97 -10.27 -11.76
CA SER A 167 17.93 -9.16 -11.69
C SER A 167 17.36 -7.86 -11.10
N ARG A 168 16.06 -7.78 -10.77
CA ARG A 168 15.45 -6.60 -10.15
C ARG A 168 16.28 -6.09 -8.97
N THR A 169 16.40 -4.78 -8.84
CA THR A 169 17.22 -4.12 -7.80
C THR A 169 16.44 -3.81 -6.52
N TRP A 170 15.19 -4.28 -6.46
CA TRP A 170 14.22 -4.00 -5.40
C TRP A 170 13.56 -5.30 -4.90
N ARG A 171 12.96 -5.22 -3.72
CA ARG A 171 12.16 -6.28 -3.09
C ARG A 171 10.95 -5.66 -2.38
N LEU A 172 9.98 -6.50 -2.00
CA LEU A 172 8.91 -6.11 -1.10
C LEU A 172 9.50 -5.60 0.23
N ASP A 173 9.03 -4.45 0.69
CA ASP A 173 9.19 -3.99 2.06
C ASP A 173 8.08 -4.64 2.89
N GLU A 174 8.40 -5.81 3.46
CA GLU A 174 7.43 -6.62 4.21
C GLU A 174 6.87 -5.86 5.39
N GLY A 175 7.70 -5.13 6.14
CA GLY A 175 7.29 -4.42 7.34
C GLY A 175 6.23 -3.35 7.07
N ARG A 176 6.48 -2.45 6.10
CA ARG A 176 5.50 -1.41 5.75
C ARG A 176 4.24 -2.00 5.10
N SER A 177 4.39 -3.03 4.28
CA SER A 177 3.27 -3.67 3.57
C SER A 177 2.37 -4.46 4.52
N GLU A 178 2.95 -5.20 5.45
CA GLU A 178 2.22 -5.87 6.54
C GLU A 178 1.47 -4.84 7.38
N PHE A 179 2.15 -3.76 7.79
CA PHE A 179 1.52 -2.73 8.63
C PHE A 179 0.34 -2.06 7.94
N LEU A 180 0.47 -1.70 6.66
CA LEU A 180 -0.65 -1.19 5.85
C LEU A 180 -1.81 -2.18 5.84
N THR A 181 -1.53 -3.45 5.53
CA THR A 181 -2.54 -4.50 5.43
C THR A 181 -3.28 -4.69 6.77
N ARG A 182 -2.55 -4.77 7.88
CA ARG A 182 -3.13 -4.89 9.22
C ARG A 182 -3.95 -3.66 9.61
N THR A 183 -3.51 -2.47 9.23
CA THR A 183 -4.24 -1.21 9.49
C THR A 183 -5.56 -1.20 8.73
N LEU A 184 -5.55 -1.58 7.45
CA LEU A 184 -6.77 -1.73 6.64
C LEU A 184 -7.75 -2.75 7.24
N ILE A 185 -7.24 -3.91 7.67
CA ILE A 185 -8.08 -4.95 8.29
C ILE A 185 -8.75 -4.42 9.58
N LYS A 186 -8.04 -3.62 10.38
CA LYS A 186 -8.57 -3.03 11.62
C LYS A 186 -9.56 -1.89 11.36
N GLU A 187 -9.51 -1.24 10.20
CA GLU A 187 -10.43 -0.16 9.85
C GLU A 187 -11.87 -0.67 9.69
N GLY A 188 -12.81 -0.05 10.41
CA GLY A 188 -14.19 -0.53 10.54
C GLY A 188 -14.98 -0.45 9.24
N GLN A 189 -14.64 0.49 8.36
CA GLN A 189 -15.26 0.64 7.04
C GLN A 189 -14.77 -0.38 6.01
N VAL A 190 -13.62 -1.04 6.24
CA VAL A 190 -13.08 -2.05 5.33
C VAL A 190 -13.86 -3.36 5.51
N ARG A 191 -14.48 -3.83 4.43
CA ARG A 191 -15.18 -5.11 4.36
C ARG A 191 -14.22 -6.27 4.13
N ARG A 192 -13.28 -6.12 3.18
CA ARG A 192 -12.24 -7.11 2.90
C ARG A 192 -11.04 -6.46 2.20
N VAL A 193 -9.91 -7.13 2.26
CA VAL A 193 -8.68 -6.82 1.53
C VAL A 193 -8.30 -8.08 0.75
N LEU A 194 -8.23 -7.97 -0.57
CA LEU A 194 -7.75 -9.07 -1.40
C LEU A 194 -6.23 -9.02 -1.52
N ILE A 195 -5.61 -10.17 -1.32
CA ILE A 195 -4.17 -10.36 -1.23
C ILE A 195 -3.82 -11.79 -1.65
N GLU A 196 -2.65 -11.99 -2.26
CA GLU A 196 -2.18 -13.35 -2.58
C GLU A 196 -1.95 -14.21 -1.33
N PRO A 197 -2.22 -15.53 -1.38
CA PRO A 197 -2.10 -16.42 -0.22
C PRO A 197 -0.69 -16.45 0.38
N HIS A 198 0.34 -16.34 -0.46
CA HIS A 198 1.72 -16.36 0.00
C HIS A 198 2.08 -15.08 0.80
N LEU A 199 1.51 -13.92 0.43
CA LEU A 199 1.65 -12.69 1.20
C LEU A 199 0.80 -12.72 2.47
N GLU A 200 -0.42 -13.27 2.40
CA GLU A 200 -1.25 -13.51 3.60
C GLU A 200 -0.49 -14.33 4.64
N LYS A 201 0.21 -15.38 4.20
CA LYS A 201 1.07 -16.22 5.06
C LYS A 201 2.27 -15.44 5.61
N ARG A 202 3.04 -14.74 4.76
CA ARG A 202 4.21 -13.94 5.16
C ARG A 202 3.86 -12.86 6.18
N PHE A 203 2.70 -12.23 6.01
CA PHE A 203 2.20 -11.19 6.91
C PHE A 203 1.51 -11.76 8.16
N GLY A 204 1.48 -13.08 8.37
CA GLY A 204 0.82 -13.69 9.53
C GLY A 204 -0.66 -13.32 9.64
N LEU A 205 -1.37 -13.34 8.51
CA LEU A 205 -2.80 -12.99 8.39
C LEU A 205 -3.71 -14.19 8.15
N TRP A 206 -3.15 -15.39 8.10
CA TRP A 206 -3.91 -16.62 7.83
C TRP A 206 -5.09 -16.77 8.79
N GLY A 207 -6.28 -16.97 8.23
CA GLY A 207 -7.52 -17.12 9.01
C GLY A 207 -8.15 -15.79 9.44
N ASN A 208 -7.57 -14.64 9.12
CA ASN A 208 -8.21 -13.35 9.35
C ASN A 208 -9.47 -13.22 8.50
N ALA A 209 -10.59 -12.77 9.07
CA ALA A 209 -11.87 -12.72 8.37
C ALA A 209 -11.94 -11.73 7.19
N LYS A 210 -11.04 -10.75 7.12
CA LYS A 210 -11.03 -9.71 6.08
C LYS A 210 -9.93 -9.90 5.03
N ALA A 211 -8.83 -10.58 5.34
CA ALA A 211 -7.82 -10.95 4.35
C ALA A 211 -8.36 -12.12 3.51
N ARG A 212 -8.43 -11.96 2.18
CA ARG A 212 -9.08 -12.96 1.32
C ARG A 212 -8.32 -13.13 0.01
N PHE A 213 -8.18 -14.37 -0.40
CA PHE A 213 -7.77 -14.65 -1.77
C PHE A 213 -8.90 -14.30 -2.76
N GLN A 214 -8.57 -13.58 -3.84
CA GLN A 214 -9.51 -13.20 -4.90
C GLN A 214 -9.98 -14.38 -5.76
N GLY A 215 -9.26 -15.51 -5.71
CA GLY A 215 -9.53 -16.69 -6.53
C GLY A 215 -8.89 -16.64 -7.91
N CYS A 216 -8.91 -17.77 -8.60
CA CYS A 216 -8.11 -17.98 -9.81
C CYS A 216 -8.63 -17.37 -11.12
N HIS A 217 -9.70 -16.58 -11.04
CA HIS A 217 -10.34 -15.96 -12.19
C HIS A 217 -10.14 -14.44 -12.23
N ALA A 218 -9.27 -13.91 -11.37
CA ALA A 218 -8.84 -12.53 -11.31
C ALA A 218 -7.31 -12.41 -11.50
N ALA A 219 -6.83 -11.18 -11.68
CA ALA A 219 -5.40 -10.88 -11.65
C ALA A 219 -4.80 -11.26 -10.28
N ARG A 220 -3.49 -11.52 -10.24
CA ARG A 220 -2.76 -11.72 -8.99
C ARG A 220 -2.67 -10.39 -8.20
N HIS A 221 -2.70 -10.47 -6.88
CA HIS A 221 -2.70 -9.31 -5.94
C HIS A 221 -1.47 -9.36 -5.02
N ASP A 222 -0.31 -9.50 -5.63
CA ASP A 222 1.01 -9.45 -4.98
C ASP A 222 1.90 -8.32 -5.48
N ASP A 223 1.33 -7.41 -6.27
CA ASP A 223 1.85 -6.07 -6.56
C ASP A 223 1.06 -4.97 -5.79
N HIS A 224 -0.20 -5.24 -5.47
CA HIS A 224 -1.13 -4.34 -4.78
C HIS A 224 -2.13 -5.09 -3.88
N LEU A 225 -2.80 -4.33 -3.02
CA LEU A 225 -3.95 -4.76 -2.22
C LEU A 225 -5.23 -4.21 -2.86
N HIS A 226 -6.21 -5.07 -3.14
CA HIS A 226 -7.54 -4.64 -3.56
C HIS A 226 -8.44 -4.50 -2.34
N VAL A 227 -8.79 -3.27 -1.97
CA VAL A 227 -9.54 -2.96 -0.76
C VAL A 227 -11.00 -2.70 -1.10
N ASP A 228 -11.89 -3.32 -0.34
CA ASP A 228 -13.34 -3.25 -0.53
C ASP A 228 -14.00 -2.71 0.74
N PHE A 229 -14.75 -1.62 0.62
CA PHE A 229 -15.43 -0.92 1.71
C PHE A 229 -16.91 -1.35 1.82
N ARG A 230 -17.54 -1.01 2.95
CA ARG A 230 -18.98 -1.22 3.22
C ARG A 230 -19.84 -0.16 2.52
#